data_AF-A0A4Z0KTL8-F1
#
_entry.id   AF-A0A4Z0KTL8-F1
#
_cell.length_a   1.000
_cell.length_b   1.000
_cell.length_c   1.000
_cell.angle_alpha   90.00
_cell.angle_beta   90.00
_cell.angle_gamma   90.00
#
_symmetry.space_group_name_H-M   'P 1'
#
loop_
_entity.id
_entity.type
_entity.pdbx_description
1 polymer ?
#
loop_
_entity_poly.entity_id
_entity_poly.type
_entity_poly.pdbx_seq_one_letter_code
_entity_poly.pdbx_strand_id
1 'polypeptide(L)'
;PRRAAPHAGALPDGLTAEGTLRRAPVMSMSEGRRAAILRRWLAMRNAPMPSRDALERIWQEVALARDDASPCLRFGDHEIRRYQSQLWWIKSVAGQHETTVAWPFWQTPLALPAGLGTVQLVPGGGLRRPRAEA
;
A
#
# COMPACT_ATOMS: atom_id res chain seq x y z
N PRO A 1 5.67 -11.09 -4.93
CA PRO A 1 6.01 -10.86 -6.36
C PRO A 1 6.08 -9.36 -6.69
N ARG A 2 7.30 -8.79 -6.65
CA ARG A 2 7.59 -7.41 -7.09
C ARG A 2 7.40 -7.34 -8.61
N ARG A 3 6.37 -6.60 -9.07
CA ARG A 3 6.17 -6.33 -10.50
C ARG A 3 7.27 -5.37 -10.98
N ALA A 4 7.86 -5.70 -12.13
CA ALA A 4 8.91 -4.92 -12.79
C ALA A 4 8.45 -3.48 -13.07
N ALA A 5 9.33 -2.51 -12.80
CA ALA A 5 9.10 -1.10 -13.09
C ALA A 5 9.27 -0.85 -14.61
N PRO A 6 8.29 -0.23 -15.29
CA PRO A 6 8.45 0.17 -16.67
C PRO A 6 9.26 1.48 -16.79
N HIS A 7 9.87 1.60 -17.97
CA HIS A 7 10.85 2.58 -18.44
C HIS A 7 10.73 4.03 -17.96
N ALA A 8 11.91 4.63 -17.74
CA ALA A 8 12.16 6.03 -17.45
C ALA A 8 11.73 6.98 -18.59
N GLY A 9 10.43 7.20 -18.74
CA GLY A 9 9.90 8.48 -19.22
C GLY A 9 9.85 9.45 -18.04
N ALA A 10 10.13 10.73 -18.26
CA ALA A 10 10.11 11.75 -17.21
C ALA A 10 8.85 11.63 -16.34
N LEU A 11 9.03 11.15 -15.11
CA LEU A 11 7.92 10.92 -14.19
C LEU A 11 7.33 12.29 -13.83
N PRO A 12 6.00 12.43 -13.84
CA PRO A 12 5.34 13.63 -13.34
C PRO A 12 5.81 14.01 -11.93
N ASP A 13 5.80 15.30 -11.60
CA ASP A 13 6.11 15.81 -10.26
C ASP A 13 5.43 14.96 -9.16
N GLY A 14 6.25 14.27 -8.36
CA GLY A 14 5.80 13.47 -7.22
C GLY A 14 5.59 11.98 -7.48
N LEU A 15 5.69 11.47 -8.70
CA LEU A 15 5.67 10.02 -8.94
C LEU A 15 7.02 9.37 -8.66
N THR A 16 6.97 8.14 -8.13
CA THR A 16 8.17 7.34 -7.85
C THR A 16 8.33 6.22 -8.86
N ALA A 17 9.56 5.69 -8.96
CA ALA A 17 9.85 4.48 -9.73
C ALA A 17 9.08 3.25 -9.22
N GLU A 18 8.60 3.26 -7.97
CA GLU A 18 7.77 2.20 -7.39
C GLU A 18 6.28 2.33 -7.78
N GLY A 19 5.93 3.31 -8.61
CA GLY A 19 4.56 3.56 -9.06
C GLY A 19 3.68 4.20 -7.98
N THR A 20 4.26 4.76 -6.92
CA THR A 20 3.55 5.48 -5.86
C THR A 20 3.48 6.98 -6.17
N LEU A 21 2.63 7.69 -5.44
CA LEU A 21 2.55 9.15 -5.51
C LEU A 21 2.98 9.77 -4.18
N ARG A 22 4.04 10.57 -4.19
CA ARG A 22 4.53 11.30 -3.01
C ARG A 22 3.57 12.41 -2.63
N ARG A 23 3.28 12.52 -1.33
CA ARG A 23 2.40 13.56 -0.78
C ARG A 23 3.01 14.96 -0.89
N ALA A 24 4.27 15.11 -0.49
CA ALA A 24 4.90 16.43 -0.29
C ALA A 24 4.86 17.34 -1.54
N PRO A 25 5.23 16.90 -2.76
CA PRO A 25 5.20 17.76 -3.93
C PRO A 25 3.78 18.19 -4.33
N VAL A 26 2.78 17.34 -4.05
CA VAL A 26 1.39 17.56 -4.46
C VAL A 26 0.66 18.48 -3.48
N MET A 27 1.14 18.62 -2.24
CA MET A 27 0.49 19.42 -1.19
C MET A 27 0.47 20.92 -1.47
N SER A 28 1.50 21.45 -2.14
CA SER A 28 1.59 22.88 -2.48
C SER A 28 0.89 23.26 -3.78
N MET A 29 0.28 22.30 -4.48
CA MET A 29 -0.31 22.51 -5.79
C MET A 29 -1.79 22.93 -5.70
N SER A 30 -2.27 23.63 -6.74
CA SER A 30 -3.69 23.97 -6.89
C SER A 30 -4.55 22.71 -7.02
N GLU A 31 -5.83 22.80 -6.63
CA GLU A 31 -6.78 21.69 -6.71
C GLU A 31 -6.82 21.03 -8.10
N GLY A 32 -6.90 21.84 -9.16
CA GLY A 32 -6.89 21.35 -10.54
C GLY A 32 -5.63 20.55 -10.88
N ARG A 33 -4.45 21.03 -10.45
CA ARG A 33 -3.17 20.32 -10.68
C ARG A 33 -3.09 19.03 -9.86
N ARG A 34 -3.55 19.04 -8.60
CA ARG A 34 -3.64 17.83 -7.76
C ARG A 34 -4.53 16.77 -8.39
N ALA A 35 -5.73 17.16 -8.84
CA ALA A 35 -6.66 16.26 -9.52
C ALA A 35 -6.07 15.69 -10.82
N ALA A 36 -5.38 16.51 -11.62
CA ALA A 36 -4.72 16.05 -12.85
C ALA A 36 -3.61 15.01 -12.57
N ILE A 37 -2.79 15.24 -11.53
CA ILE A 37 -1.74 14.29 -11.14
C ILE A 37 -2.33 12.99 -10.61
N LEU A 38 -3.36 13.06 -9.76
CA LEU A 38 -4.05 11.87 -9.25
C LEU A 38 -4.66 11.03 -10.38
N ARG A 39 -5.35 11.67 -11.34
CA ARG A 39 -5.86 10.97 -12.54
C ARG A 39 -4.75 10.29 -13.32
N ARG A 40 -3.65 11.01 -13.60
CA ARG A 40 -2.52 10.45 -14.34
C ARG A 40 -1.87 9.28 -13.61
N TRP A 41 -1.66 9.41 -12.30
CA TRP A 41 -1.14 8.33 -11.46
C TRP A 41 -2.02 7.08 -11.49
N LEU A 42 -3.33 7.24 -11.34
CA LEU A 42 -4.28 6.13 -11.38
C LEU A 42 -4.37 5.47 -12.77
N ALA A 43 -4.34 6.28 -13.84
CA ALA A 43 -4.31 5.78 -15.21
C ALA A 43 -3.06 4.91 -15.48
N MET A 44 -1.88 5.32 -15.00
CA MET A 44 -0.65 4.51 -15.12
C MET A 44 -0.71 3.19 -14.35
N ARG A 45 -1.63 3.07 -13.39
CA ARG A 45 -1.86 1.85 -12.62
C ARG A 45 -3.01 0.99 -13.17
N ASN A 46 -3.53 1.35 -14.35
CA ASN A 46 -4.73 0.75 -14.95
C ASN A 46 -5.93 0.73 -13.99
N ALA A 47 -6.02 1.74 -13.11
CA ALA A 47 -7.18 1.91 -12.27
C ALA A 47 -8.34 2.49 -13.09
N PRO A 48 -9.60 2.17 -12.75
CA PRO A 48 -10.75 2.81 -13.38
C PRO A 48 -10.67 4.32 -13.19
N MET A 49 -11.03 5.10 -14.22
CA MET A 49 -10.94 6.55 -14.18
C MET A 49 -11.85 7.08 -13.05
N PRO A 50 -11.29 7.75 -12.02
CA PRO A 50 -12.08 8.26 -10.90
C PRO A 50 -12.91 9.48 -11.33
N SER A 51 -14.10 9.62 -10.74
CA SER A 51 -14.90 10.84 -10.84
C SER A 51 -14.21 12.03 -10.14
N ARG A 52 -14.73 13.24 -10.35
CA ARG A 52 -14.24 14.43 -9.63
C ARG A 52 -14.36 14.24 -8.11
N ASP A 53 -15.52 13.79 -7.65
CA ASP A 53 -15.79 13.58 -6.22
C ASP A 53 -14.86 12.51 -5.64
N ALA A 54 -14.58 11.43 -6.39
CA ALA A 54 -13.63 10.41 -5.95
C ALA A 54 -12.21 10.97 -5.76
N LEU A 55 -11.75 11.86 -6.64
CA LEU A 55 -10.44 12.52 -6.50
C LEU A 55 -10.38 13.42 -5.26
N GLU A 56 -11.44 14.15 -4.99
CA GLU A 56 -11.55 14.98 -3.80
C GLU A 56 -11.54 14.13 -2.53
N ARG A 57 -12.29 13.04 -2.50
CA ARG A 57 -12.27 12.08 -1.38
C ARG A 57 -10.89 11.47 -1.15
N ILE A 58 -10.18 11.07 -2.21
CA ILE A 58 -8.79 10.59 -2.08
C ILE A 58 -7.92 11.64 -1.38
N TRP A 59 -8.08 12.90 -1.75
CA TRP A 59 -7.31 13.99 -1.18
C TRP A 59 -7.67 14.23 0.29
N GLN A 60 -8.95 14.39 0.61
CA GLN A 60 -9.42 14.71 1.96
C GLN A 60 -9.24 13.53 2.92
N GLU A 61 -9.68 12.33 2.52
CA GLU A 61 -9.73 11.15 3.38
C GLU A 61 -8.39 10.42 3.49
N VAL A 62 -7.50 10.54 2.48
CA VAL A 62 -6.24 9.77 2.47
C VAL A 62 -5.00 10.67 2.45
N ALA A 63 -4.94 11.66 1.57
CA ALA A 63 -3.76 12.52 1.49
C ALA A 63 -3.64 13.41 2.73
N LEU A 64 -4.74 14.03 3.19
CA LEU A 64 -4.77 14.97 4.32
C LEU A 64 -5.04 14.34 5.70
N ALA A 65 -5.47 13.07 5.75
CA ALA A 65 -5.75 12.40 7.01
C ALA A 65 -4.53 12.40 7.96
N ARG A 66 -4.75 12.24 9.26
CA ARG A 66 -3.66 12.21 10.25
C ARG A 66 -2.79 10.97 10.09
N ASP A 67 -1.50 11.09 10.42
CA ASP A 67 -0.51 10.02 10.23
C ASP A 67 -0.77 8.77 11.10
N ASP A 68 -1.54 8.89 12.16
CA ASP A 68 -1.95 7.81 13.08
C ASP A 68 -3.20 7.03 12.62
N ALA A 69 -4.01 7.57 11.69
CA ALA A 69 -5.32 7.02 11.36
C ALA A 69 -5.32 5.87 10.34
N SER A 70 -4.16 5.42 9.86
CA SER A 70 -4.03 4.42 8.78
C SER A 70 -5.05 4.61 7.64
N PRO A 71 -5.09 5.79 7.00
CA PRO A 71 -6.20 6.14 6.13
C PRO A 71 -6.21 5.30 4.86
N CYS A 72 -7.40 4.79 4.51
CA CYS A 72 -7.66 4.01 3.31
C CYS A 72 -9.00 4.38 2.67
N LEU A 73 -9.05 4.36 1.35
CA LEU A 73 -10.25 4.54 0.56
C LEU A 73 -10.40 3.41 -0.46
N ARG A 74 -11.50 2.66 -0.38
CA ARG A 74 -11.74 1.48 -1.21
C ARG A 74 -12.41 1.82 -2.54
N PHE A 75 -11.96 1.15 -3.60
CA PHE A 75 -12.44 1.21 -4.97
C PHE A 75 -12.63 -0.21 -5.49
N GLY A 76 -13.76 -0.84 -5.15
CA GLY A 76 -14.04 -2.24 -5.47
C GLY A 76 -12.98 -3.17 -4.86
N ASP A 77 -12.32 -3.96 -5.72
CA ASP A 77 -11.24 -4.88 -5.33
C ASP A 77 -9.89 -4.20 -5.06
N HIS A 78 -9.83 -2.88 -5.16
CA HIS A 78 -8.63 -2.09 -4.93
C HIS A 78 -8.85 -1.05 -3.85
N GLU A 79 -7.77 -0.46 -3.36
CA GLU A 79 -7.84 0.62 -2.39
C GLU A 79 -6.66 1.57 -2.49
N ILE A 80 -6.89 2.82 -2.13
CA ILE A 80 -5.85 3.83 -1.99
C ILE A 80 -5.54 3.97 -0.51
N ARG A 81 -4.29 3.71 -0.14
CA ARG A 81 -3.82 3.87 1.24
C ARG A 81 -2.59 4.77 1.30
N ARG A 82 -2.38 5.39 2.46
CA ARG A 82 -1.15 6.15 2.71
C ARG A 82 -0.16 5.35 3.55
N TYR A 83 1.07 5.26 3.07
CA TYR A 83 2.18 4.67 3.80
C TYR A 83 3.47 5.42 3.49
N GLN A 84 4.26 5.75 4.52
CA GLN A 84 5.51 6.53 4.42
C GLN A 84 5.36 7.80 3.55
N SER A 85 4.35 8.62 3.85
CA SER A 85 4.04 9.86 3.09
C SER A 85 3.81 9.68 1.59
N GLN A 86 3.41 8.48 1.18
CA GLN A 86 3.12 8.13 -0.22
C GLN A 86 1.74 7.48 -0.33
N LEU A 87 1.07 7.71 -1.45
CA LEU A 87 -0.18 7.06 -1.81
C LEU A 87 0.11 5.80 -2.62
N TRP A 88 -0.59 4.73 -2.26
CA TRP A 88 -0.46 3.40 -2.83
C TRP A 88 -1.81 2.91 -3.32
N TRP A 89 -1.88 2.42 -4.56
CA TRP A 89 -3.08 1.78 -5.10
C TRP A 89 -3.00 0.25 -5.02
N ILE A 90 -3.47 -0.23 -3.88
CA ILE A 90 -3.62 -1.59 -3.42
C ILE A 90 -4.52 -2.51 -4.22
N LYS A 91 -4.26 -3.81 -4.36
CA LYS A 91 -5.37 -4.77 -4.29
C LYS A 91 -5.86 -4.79 -2.84
N SER A 92 -7.17 -4.66 -2.65
CA SER A 92 -7.80 -4.75 -1.34
C SER A 92 -7.66 -6.18 -0.81
N VAL A 93 -7.22 -6.29 0.44
CA VAL A 93 -7.13 -7.56 1.17
C VAL A 93 -7.87 -7.35 2.48
N ALA A 94 -8.66 -8.34 2.89
CA ALA A 94 -9.26 -8.33 4.22
C ALA A 94 -8.18 -8.09 5.29
N GLY A 95 -8.44 -7.15 6.19
CA GLY A 95 -7.50 -6.79 7.23
C GLY A 95 -7.40 -7.90 8.26
N GLN A 96 -6.21 -8.47 8.44
CA GLN A 96 -5.96 -9.61 9.34
C GLN A 96 -5.52 -9.19 10.76
N HIS A 97 -5.86 -7.96 11.17
CA HIS A 97 -5.40 -7.37 12.43
C HIS A 97 -5.85 -8.14 13.68
N GLU A 98 -7.01 -8.80 13.62
CA GLU A 98 -7.53 -9.66 14.69
C GLU A 98 -7.27 -11.15 14.44
N THR A 99 -6.64 -11.51 13.31
CA THR A 99 -6.41 -12.91 12.97
C THR A 99 -5.20 -13.45 13.70
N THR A 100 -5.45 -14.33 14.67
CA THR A 100 -4.40 -15.11 15.33
C THR A 100 -4.20 -16.43 14.59
N VAL A 101 -2.97 -16.69 14.15
CA VAL A 101 -2.61 -17.94 13.47
C VAL A 101 -1.69 -18.76 14.39
N ALA A 102 -2.13 -19.96 14.76
CA ALA A 102 -1.29 -20.87 15.52
C ALA A 102 -0.13 -21.36 14.65
N TRP A 103 1.09 -21.31 15.17
CA TRP A 103 2.28 -21.84 14.52
C TRP A 103 2.86 -23.00 15.33
N PRO A 104 2.22 -24.18 15.33
CA PRO A 104 2.59 -25.28 16.21
C PRO A 104 4.01 -25.80 15.95
N PHE A 105 4.44 -25.78 14.68
CA PHE A 105 5.77 -26.22 14.26
C PHE A 105 6.54 -25.07 13.61
N TRP A 106 7.16 -24.21 14.43
CA TRP A 106 7.91 -23.02 13.97
C TRP A 106 9.06 -23.30 12.99
N GLN A 107 9.50 -24.56 12.90
CA GLN A 107 10.53 -25.03 11.96
C GLN A 107 9.99 -25.20 10.53
N THR A 108 8.66 -25.29 10.38
CA THR A 108 8.00 -25.43 9.07
C THR A 108 7.43 -24.09 8.61
N PRO A 109 7.42 -23.80 7.29
CA PRO A 109 6.75 -22.62 6.77
C PRO A 109 5.27 -22.60 7.15
N LEU A 110 4.82 -21.50 7.76
CA LEU A 110 3.40 -21.25 8.06
C LEU A 110 2.76 -20.48 6.92
N ALA A 111 1.70 -21.02 6.33
CA ALA A 111 0.88 -20.30 5.37
C ALA A 111 0.03 -19.23 6.08
N LEU A 112 0.10 -18.00 5.59
CA LEU A 112 -0.72 -16.90 6.07
C LEU A 112 -2.11 -16.92 5.41
N PRO A 113 -3.17 -16.57 6.16
CA PRO A 113 -4.53 -16.54 5.64
C PRO A 113 -4.68 -15.49 4.53
N ALA A 114 -5.77 -15.60 3.76
CA ALA A 114 -6.07 -14.72 2.62
C ALA A 114 -4.97 -14.68 1.53
N GLY A 115 -4.15 -15.74 1.42
CA GLY A 115 -3.11 -15.83 0.39
C GLY A 115 -1.98 -14.81 0.58
N LEU A 116 -1.72 -14.38 1.82
CA LEU A 116 -0.67 -13.41 2.17
C LEU A 116 0.76 -13.98 2.10
N GLY A 117 0.91 -15.24 1.68
CA GLY A 117 2.20 -15.91 1.51
C GLY A 117 2.51 -16.88 2.64
N THR A 118 3.80 -17.16 2.85
CA THR A 118 4.29 -18.02 3.92
C THR A 118 5.33 -17.31 4.77
N VAL A 119 5.39 -17.64 6.06
CA VAL A 119 6.43 -17.19 6.99
C VAL A 119 7.26 -18.39 7.39
N GLN A 120 8.58 -18.27 7.38
CA GLN A 120 9.49 -19.32 7.81
C GLN A 120 10.58 -18.73 8.70
N LEU A 121 10.95 -19.44 9.76
CA LEU A 121 12.09 -19.06 10.58
C LEU A 121 13.39 -19.53 9.90
N VAL A 122 14.27 -18.59 9.57
CA VAL A 122 15.61 -18.87 9.01
C VAL A 122 16.68 -18.72 10.09
N PRO A 123 17.68 -19.63 10.16
CA PRO A 123 18.80 -19.49 11.10
C PRO A 123 19.62 -18.22 10.82
N GLY A 124 20.11 -17.55 11.87
CA GLY A 124 21.05 -16.43 11.74
C GLY A 124 20.55 -15.05 12.18
N GLY A 125 19.30 -14.92 12.63
CA GLY A 125 18.78 -13.69 13.24
C GLY A 125 19.03 -13.60 14.75
N GLY A 126 19.03 -12.38 15.32
CA GLY A 126 19.13 -12.11 16.77
C GLY A 126 17.91 -12.52 17.60
N LEU A 127 17.02 -13.34 17.03
CA LEU A 127 15.83 -13.86 17.71
C LEU A 127 16.20 -15.11 18.51
N ARG A 128 15.95 -15.05 19.81
CA ARG A 128 16.09 -16.22 20.69
C ARG A 128 15.07 -17.28 20.26
N ARG A 129 15.54 -18.53 20.12
CA ARG A 129 14.65 -19.67 19.81
C ARG A 129 13.55 -19.77 20.88
N PRO A 130 12.30 -20.07 20.49
CA PRO A 130 11.26 -20.44 21.45
C PRO A 130 11.78 -21.59 22.31
N ARG A 131 11.57 -21.50 23.62
CA ARG A 131 11.93 -22.59 24.54
C ARG A 131 11.07 -23.79 24.12
N ALA A 132 11.70 -24.91 23.80
CA ALA A 132 10.96 -26.14 23.58
C ALA A 132 10.20 -26.46 24.87
N GLU A 133 8.87 -26.55 24.79
CA GLU A 133 8.08 -27.17 25.85
C GLU A 133 8.47 -28.66 25.85
N ALA A 134 8.93 -29.12 27.02
CA ALA A 134 9.34 -30.49 27.27
C ALA A 134 8.13 -31.34 27.66
#